data_AF-A0A2V1E0E6-F1
#
_entry.id   AF-A0A2V1E0E6-F1
#
_cell.length_a   1.000
_cell.length_b   1.000
_cell.length_c   1.000
_cell.angle_alpha   90.00
_cell.angle_beta   90.00
_cell.angle_gamma   90.00
#
_symmetry.space_group_name_H-M   'P 1'
#
loop_
_entity.id
_entity.type
_entity.pdbx_description
1 polymer ?
#
loop_
_entity_poly.entity_id
_entity_poly.type
_entity_poly.pdbx_seq_one_letter_code
_entity_poly.pdbx_strand_id
1 'polypeptide(L)'
;MRFSLPIIALFAANALAIDISGAPQCAQTCLINNQGQSTCDPNAVEATCFCADKAFYNVIQSCVLSGCQFSDVLKTLTWYNGICPSSRKARTLRV
;
A
#
# COMPACT_ATOMS: atom_id res chain seq x y z
N MET A 1 15.69 48.03 8.47
CA MET A 1 15.35 46.67 8.97
C MET A 1 14.77 45.89 7.80
N ARG A 2 15.53 44.94 7.25
CA ARG A 2 15.13 44.11 6.10
C ARG A 2 14.37 42.90 6.67
N PHE A 3 13.03 42.92 6.61
CA PHE A 3 12.21 41.80 7.03
C PHE A 3 12.25 40.71 5.95
N SER A 4 13.24 39.84 6.05
CA SER A 4 13.33 38.61 5.26
C SER A 4 12.29 37.62 5.81
N LEU A 5 11.13 37.55 5.18
CA LEU A 5 10.13 36.50 5.45
C LEU A 5 10.54 35.23 4.70
N PRO A 6 10.89 34.14 5.40
CA PRO A 6 11.11 32.86 4.73
C PRO A 6 9.77 32.38 4.17
N ILE A 7 9.70 32.22 2.84
CA ILE A 7 8.56 31.64 2.16
C ILE A 7 8.53 30.16 2.55
N ILE A 8 7.77 29.82 3.58
CA ILE A 8 7.51 28.44 3.97
C ILE A 8 6.55 27.89 2.92
N ALA A 9 7.09 27.19 1.93
CA ALA A 9 6.31 26.41 0.98
C ALA A 9 5.66 25.24 1.74
N LEU A 10 4.41 25.44 2.18
CA LEU A 10 3.54 24.37 2.64
C LEU A 10 3.23 23.48 1.44
N PHE A 11 4.00 22.39 1.29
CA PHE A 11 3.59 21.29 0.44
C PHE A 11 2.33 20.69 1.05
N ALA A 12 1.17 21.00 0.45
CA ALA A 12 -0.06 20.28 0.71
C ALA A 12 0.16 18.82 0.30
N ALA A 13 0.33 17.95 1.28
CA ALA A 13 0.37 16.51 1.08
C ALA A 13 -1.04 16.06 0.71
N ASN A 14 -1.32 15.98 -0.59
CA ASN A 14 -2.51 15.31 -1.09
C ASN A 14 -2.26 13.82 -0.92
N ALA A 15 -2.71 13.24 0.19
CA ALA A 15 -2.70 11.80 0.38
C ALA A 15 -3.77 11.20 -0.54
N LEU A 16 -3.40 10.85 -1.77
CA LEU A 16 -4.27 10.02 -2.62
C LEU A 16 -4.10 8.59 -2.10
N ALA A 17 -5.06 8.16 -1.29
CA ALA A 17 -5.09 6.82 -0.76
C ALA A 17 -5.17 5.81 -1.92
N ILE A 18 -4.29 4.80 -1.90
CA ILE A 18 -4.48 3.58 -2.70
C ILE A 18 -5.93 3.11 -2.46
N ASP A 19 -6.67 2.76 -3.50
CA ASP A 19 -8.03 2.22 -3.35
C ASP A 19 -7.98 0.84 -2.67
N ILE A 20 -7.99 0.88 -1.33
CA ILE A 20 -7.99 -0.29 -0.44
C ILE A 20 -9.41 -0.75 -0.12
N SER A 21 -10.41 -0.13 -0.75
CA SER A 21 -11.85 -0.40 -0.61
C SER A 21 -12.20 -1.86 -0.84
N GLY A 22 -11.45 -2.56 -1.70
CA GLY A 22 -11.62 -3.99 -1.98
C GLY A 22 -10.92 -4.95 -0.99
N ALA A 23 -10.05 -4.44 -0.11
CA ALA A 23 -9.38 -5.25 0.90
C ALA A 23 -10.29 -5.46 2.12
N PRO A 24 -10.17 -6.58 2.86
CA PRO A 24 -10.91 -6.76 4.12
C PRO A 24 -10.46 -5.73 5.16
N GLN A 25 -11.36 -5.36 6.07
CA GLN A 25 -11.15 -4.27 7.03
C GLN A 25 -9.88 -4.44 7.87
N CYS A 26 -9.51 -5.67 8.23
CA CYS A 26 -8.26 -5.92 8.96
C CYS A 26 -7.00 -5.58 8.14
N ALA A 27 -7.01 -5.90 6.84
CA ALA A 27 -5.90 -5.54 5.96
C ALA A 27 -5.86 -4.04 5.67
N GLN A 28 -7.01 -3.38 5.58
CA GLN A 28 -7.07 -1.92 5.46
C GLN A 28 -6.37 -1.24 6.64
N THR A 29 -6.63 -1.70 7.87
CA THR A 29 -5.93 -1.21 9.07
C THR A 29 -4.42 -1.41 8.97
N CYS A 30 -3.96 -2.58 8.49
CA CYS A 30 -2.54 -2.82 8.26
C CYS A 30 -1.93 -1.88 7.21
N LEU A 31 -2.65 -1.62 6.11
CA LEU A 31 -2.24 -0.72 5.03
C LEU A 31 -2.10 0.72 5.53
N ILE A 32 -3.10 1.20 6.28
CA ILE A 32 -3.11 2.56 6.84
C ILE A 32 -2.00 2.74 7.87
N ASN A 33 -1.84 1.79 8.80
CA ASN A 33 -0.83 1.89 9.87
C ASN A 33 0.61 1.88 9.35
N ASN A 34 0.84 1.24 8.19
CA ASN A 34 2.17 1.10 7.62
C ASN A 34 2.39 1.96 6.37
N GLN A 35 1.45 2.84 6.01
CA GLN A 35 1.54 3.65 4.78
C GLN A 35 2.86 4.44 4.68
N GLY A 36 3.43 4.88 5.82
CA GLY A 36 4.71 5.59 5.88
C GLY A 36 5.94 4.72 5.63
N GLN A 37 5.79 3.40 5.52
CA GLN A 37 6.84 2.45 5.14
C GLN A 37 6.93 2.24 3.63
N SER A 38 5.92 2.68 2.87
CA SER A 38 5.99 2.60 1.43
C SER A 38 6.89 3.70 0.87
N THR A 39 7.75 3.31 -0.06
CA THR A 39 8.56 4.24 -0.85
C THR A 39 7.81 4.77 -2.07
N CYS A 40 6.57 4.32 -2.26
CA CYS A 40 5.74 4.72 -3.37
C CYS A 40 5.27 6.16 -3.27
N ASP A 41 5.26 6.82 -4.42
CA ASP A 41 4.74 8.16 -4.52
C ASP A 41 3.27 8.16 -4.07
N PRO A 42 2.86 8.99 -3.10
CA PRO A 42 1.49 9.05 -2.64
C PRO A 42 0.52 9.60 -3.71
N ASN A 43 1.04 10.12 -4.83
CA ASN A 43 0.26 10.52 -6.00
C ASN A 43 0.22 9.43 -7.09
N ALA A 44 0.86 8.27 -6.86
CA ALA A 44 0.70 7.13 -7.74
C ALA A 44 -0.71 6.56 -7.57
N VAL A 45 -1.59 6.90 -8.52
CA VAL A 45 -2.94 6.34 -8.66
C VAL A 45 -2.88 4.83 -8.90
N GLU A 46 -1.75 4.36 -9.38
CA GLU A 46 -1.54 2.99 -9.79
C GLU A 46 -1.04 2.13 -8.63
N ALA A 47 -1.80 1.08 -8.31
CA ALA A 47 -1.35 0.00 -7.42
C ALA A 47 -0.01 -0.62 -7.88
N THR A 48 0.44 -0.37 -9.12
CA THR A 48 1.70 -0.87 -9.67
C THR A 48 2.92 -0.53 -8.81
N CYS A 49 2.99 0.65 -8.21
CA CYS A 49 4.12 0.95 -7.31
C CYS A 49 4.06 0.09 -6.05
N PHE A 50 2.89 0.03 -5.40
CA PHE A 50 2.67 -0.81 -4.24
C PHE A 50 3.02 -2.28 -4.50
N CYS A 51 2.69 -2.78 -5.69
CA CYS A 51 3.02 -4.14 -6.13
C CYS A 51 4.52 -4.35 -6.39
N ALA A 52 5.27 -3.28 -6.69
CA ALA A 52 6.71 -3.32 -6.89
C ALA A 52 7.49 -3.19 -5.56
N ASP A 53 6.90 -2.51 -4.56
CA ASP A 53 7.49 -2.31 -3.24
C ASP A 53 7.41 -3.58 -2.38
N LYS A 54 8.44 -4.42 -2.49
CA LYS A 54 8.57 -5.65 -1.71
C LYS A 54 8.75 -5.39 -0.22
N ALA A 55 9.36 -4.28 0.19
CA ALA A 55 9.58 -3.99 1.60
C ALA A 55 8.23 -3.68 2.27
N PHE A 56 7.44 -2.82 1.65
CA PHE A 56 6.11 -2.50 2.11
C PHE A 56 5.20 -3.73 2.11
N TYR A 57 5.23 -4.54 1.04
CA TYR A 57 4.49 -5.81 1.01
C TYR A 57 4.84 -6.74 2.18
N ASN A 58 6.12 -6.89 2.54
CA ASN A 58 6.53 -7.75 3.66
C ASN A 58 6.01 -7.25 5.01
N VAL A 59 5.99 -5.92 5.22
CA VAL A 59 5.45 -5.29 6.42
C VAL A 59 3.94 -5.53 6.51
N ILE A 60 3.21 -5.30 5.42
CA ILE A 60 1.77 -5.55 5.36
C ILE A 60 1.46 -7.03 5.54
N GLN A 61 2.19 -7.93 4.87
CA GLN A 61 2.01 -9.36 5.03
C GLN A 61 2.21 -9.79 6.49
N SER A 62 3.25 -9.29 7.16
CA SER A 62 3.51 -9.58 8.57
C SER A 62 2.40 -9.06 9.48
N CYS A 63 1.92 -7.84 9.22
CA CYS A 63 0.80 -7.25 9.95
C CYS A 63 -0.48 -8.09 9.78
N VAL A 64 -0.80 -8.49 8.55
CA VAL A 64 -2.01 -9.26 8.24
C VAL A 64 -1.92 -10.68 8.81
N LEU A 65 -0.76 -11.33 8.75
CA LEU A 65 -0.56 -12.66 9.32
C LEU A 65 -0.60 -12.66 10.85
N SER A 66 -0.15 -11.58 11.49
CA SER A 66 -0.14 -11.47 12.96
C SER A 66 -1.46 -10.94 13.53
N GLY A 67 -2.18 -10.11 12.78
CA GLY A 67 -3.31 -9.34 13.29
C GLY A 67 -4.68 -9.75 12.75
N CYS A 68 -4.73 -10.47 11.63
CA CYS A 68 -5.99 -10.82 10.96
C CYS A 68 -6.34 -12.29 11.10
N GLN A 69 -7.65 -12.59 11.00
CA GLN A 69 -8.11 -13.96 10.89
C GLN A 69 -7.64 -14.58 9.57
N PHE A 70 -7.43 -15.89 9.57
CA PHE A 70 -6.97 -16.62 8.38
C PHE A 70 -7.88 -16.43 7.15
N SER A 71 -9.19 -16.27 7.37
CA SER A 71 -10.17 -15.93 6.33
C SER A 71 -9.88 -14.57 5.68
N ASP A 72 -9.51 -13.56 6.45
CA ASP A 72 -9.15 -12.24 5.96
C ASP A 72 -7.77 -12.24 5.31
N VAL A 73 -6.82 -13.05 5.80
CA VAL A 73 -5.52 -13.27 5.13
C VAL A 73 -5.75 -13.76 3.69
N LEU A 74 -6.59 -14.77 3.49
CA LEU A 74 -6.89 -15.32 2.16
C LEU A 74 -7.61 -14.32 1.25
N LYS A 75 -8.57 -13.56 1.80
CA LYS A 75 -9.28 -12.50 1.05
C LYS A 75 -8.31 -11.39 0.63
N THR A 76 -7.42 -10.98 1.53
CA THR A 76 -6.37 -9.98 1.26
C THR A 76 -5.44 -10.44 0.16
N LEU A 77 -4.99 -11.71 0.21
CA LEU A 77 -4.15 -12.29 -0.82
C LEU A 77 -4.88 -12.33 -2.17
N THR A 78 -6.16 -12.70 -2.19
CA THR A 78 -6.96 -12.76 -3.42
C THR A 78 -7.13 -11.36 -4.02
N TRP A 79 -7.47 -10.38 -3.19
CA TRP A 79 -7.55 -8.97 -3.59
C TRP A 79 -6.20 -8.45 -4.12
N TYR A 80 -5.11 -8.69 -3.39
CA TYR A 80 -3.75 -8.30 -3.79
C TYR A 80 -3.39 -8.87 -5.17
N ASN A 81 -3.68 -10.15 -5.43
CA ASN A 81 -3.45 -10.77 -6.74
C ASN A 81 -4.35 -10.21 -7.85
N GLY A 82 -5.50 -9.63 -7.50
CA GLY A 82 -6.40 -8.96 -8.44
C GLY A 82 -5.86 -7.60 -8.88
N ILE A 83 -5.31 -6.82 -7.95
CA ILE A 83 -4.78 -5.47 -8.23
C ILE A 83 -3.32 -5.46 -8.67
N CYS A 84 -2.55 -6.50 -8.32
CA CYS A 84 -1.14 -6.63 -8.67
C CYS A 84 -0.94 -7.63 -9.83
N PRO A 85 -0.85 -7.15 -11.09
CA PRO A 85 -0.67 -8.02 -12.25
C PRO A 85 0.67 -8.79 -12.20
N SER A 86 1.69 -8.24 -11.55
CA SER A 86 3.01 -8.86 -11.38
C SER A 86 2.99 -10.12 -10.51
N SER A 87 2.03 -10.24 -9.59
CA SER A 87 1.85 -11.41 -8.72
C SER A 87 1.36 -12.64 -9.50
N ARG A 88 0.68 -12.42 -10.64
CA ARG A 88 0.21 -13.50 -11.51
C ARG A 88 1.32 -14.20 -12.29
N LYS A 89 2.49 -13.56 -12.51
CA LYS A 89 3.61 -14.19 -13.21
C LYS A 89 4.18 -15.41 -12.48
N ALA A 90 3.96 -15.54 -11.17
CA ALA A 90 4.38 -16.73 -10.42
C ALA A 90 3.40 -17.91 -10.49
N ARG A 91 2.13 -17.70 -10.91
CA ARG A 91 1.10 -18.74 -10.90
C ARG A 91 0.65 -19.22 -12.29
N THR A 92 1.03 -18.55 -13.37
CA THR A 92 0.70 -18.98 -14.76
C THR A 92 1.75 -19.89 -15.41
N LEU A 93 2.77 -20.35 -14.67
CA LEU A 93 3.82 -21.26 -15.16
C LEU A 93 3.76 -22.66 -14.51
N ARG A 94 2.56 -23.17 -14.22
CA ARG A 94 2.30 -24.60 -13.99
C ARG A 94 0.86 -24.94 -14.36
N VAL A 95 0.59 -25.07 -15.66
CA VAL A 95 -0.33 -26.09 -16.19
C VAL A 95 0.31 -26.63 -17.46
#